data_AF-D6SPW3-F1
#
_entry.id   AF-D6SPW3-F1
#
_cell.length_a   1.000
_cell.length_b   1.000
_cell.length_c   1.000
_cell.angle_alpha   90.00
_cell.angle_beta   90.00
_cell.angle_gamma   90.00
#
_symmetry.space_group_name_H-M   'P 1'
#
loop_
_entity.id
_entity.type
_entity.pdbx_description
1 polymer ?
#
loop_
_entity_poly.entity_id
_entity_poly.type
_entity_poly.pdbx_seq_one_letter_code
_entity_poly.pdbx_strand_id
1 'polypeptide(L)'
;MDKTEGENAGHLAARAAELVEKLRFHEIRAAVLKGSIRQYSIKVVLPQGQLVIHYSSKKNAFKYQLENVSDIELQQKIKECLDDSAKTVEAGKANGHFSAQEHQKDFTDMVSAFQEYLKSHEVDSFIKQAFYLPVPRVQMAVGSKDAGWGYLNIYQTKKGTCPKFHEIREAGKRELLKTLWDSFSQPADDDLLEVEYYLSVLKPYKHLDFDFLVLAQSLAKAWNRRMADPLDADDLRYDFFRMEKCIDKLFSKIG
;
A
#
# COMPACT_ATOMS: atom_id res chain seq x y z
N MET A 1 -26.40 23.03 -13.07
CA MET A 1 -25.41 23.07 -11.98
C MET A 1 -24.08 23.43 -12.60
N ASP A 2 -23.46 24.49 -12.10
CA ASP A 2 -22.14 24.92 -12.54
C ASP A 2 -21.12 23.83 -12.15
N LYS A 3 -20.18 23.50 -13.04
CA LYS A 3 -19.15 22.46 -12.82
C LYS A 3 -18.39 22.71 -11.50
N THR A 4 -18.20 23.98 -11.17
CA THR A 4 -17.54 24.44 -9.95
C THR A 4 -18.30 24.08 -8.66
N GLU A 5 -19.64 24.01 -8.71
CA GLU A 5 -20.48 23.66 -7.56
C GLU A 5 -20.34 22.18 -7.18
N GLY A 6 -20.24 21.31 -8.19
CA GLY A 6 -20.07 19.87 -7.98
C GLY A 6 -18.71 19.51 -7.36
N GLU A 7 -17.64 20.18 -7.80
CA GLU A 7 -16.29 19.96 -7.27
C GLU A 7 -16.18 20.36 -5.78
N ASN A 8 -16.71 21.54 -5.41
CA ASN A 8 -16.71 22.01 -4.02
C ASN A 8 -17.52 21.08 -3.10
N ALA A 9 -18.67 20.60 -3.56
CA ALA A 9 -19.49 19.64 -2.82
C ALA A 9 -18.72 18.34 -2.54
N GLY A 10 -17.95 17.84 -3.51
CA GLY A 10 -17.09 16.68 -3.35
C GLY A 10 -16.00 16.90 -2.29
N HIS A 11 -15.32 18.05 -2.32
CA HIS A 11 -14.31 18.40 -1.32
C HIS A 11 -14.90 18.51 0.10
N LEU A 12 -16.05 19.16 0.24
CA LEU A 12 -16.76 19.29 1.52
C LEU A 12 -17.20 17.93 2.07
N ALA A 13 -17.78 17.07 1.23
CA ALA A 13 -18.23 15.74 1.62
C ALA A 13 -17.06 14.86 2.08
N ALA A 14 -15.96 14.84 1.31
CA ALA A 14 -14.76 14.10 1.67
C ALA A 14 -14.17 14.59 3.00
N ARG A 15 -14.05 15.91 3.18
CA ARG A 15 -13.51 16.49 4.42
C ARG A 15 -14.40 16.26 5.63
N ALA A 16 -15.72 16.28 5.45
CA ALA A 16 -16.66 15.99 6.53
C ALA A 16 -16.61 14.52 6.96
N ALA A 17 -16.51 13.59 6.00
CA ALA A 17 -16.35 12.17 6.30
C ALA A 17 -15.06 11.89 7.08
N GLU A 18 -13.94 12.45 6.62
CA GLU A 18 -12.64 12.36 7.32
C GLU A 18 -12.74 12.89 8.76
N LEU A 19 -13.39 14.04 8.95
CA LEU A 19 -13.55 14.64 10.27
C LEU A 19 -14.43 13.82 11.20
N VAL A 20 -15.52 13.22 10.69
CA VAL A 20 -16.40 12.35 11.49
C VAL A 20 -15.66 11.12 11.98
N GLU A 21 -14.85 10.47 11.14
CA GLU A 21 -14.02 9.33 11.56
C GLU A 21 -13.00 9.75 12.61
N LYS A 22 -12.35 10.92 12.43
CA LYS A 22 -11.42 11.45 13.41
C LYS A 22 -12.10 11.72 14.77
N LEU A 23 -13.24 12.38 14.77
CA LEU A 23 -14.01 12.64 16.00
C LEU A 23 -14.40 11.33 16.69
N ARG A 24 -14.76 10.28 15.93
CA ARG A 24 -15.06 8.95 16.48
C ARG A 24 -13.86 8.33 17.19
N PHE A 25 -12.64 8.48 16.67
CA PHE A 25 -11.42 8.01 17.32
C PHE A 25 -11.20 8.64 18.71
N HIS A 26 -11.63 9.89 18.90
CA HIS A 26 -11.63 10.58 20.19
C HIS A 26 -12.94 10.40 20.97
N GLU A 27 -13.71 9.37 20.65
CA GLU A 27 -14.98 9.01 21.30
C GLU A 27 -16.09 10.08 21.22
N ILE A 28 -15.97 11.03 20.28
CA ILE A 28 -16.99 12.05 20.03
C ILE A 28 -17.97 11.53 18.98
N ARG A 29 -19.24 11.33 19.38
CA ARG A 29 -20.30 10.95 18.44
C ARG A 29 -20.58 12.11 17.48
N ALA A 30 -20.27 11.90 16.20
CA ALA A 30 -20.50 12.89 15.16
C ALA A 30 -21.12 12.26 13.91
N ALA A 31 -21.91 13.04 13.17
CA ALA A 31 -22.50 12.60 11.89
C ALA A 31 -22.69 13.77 10.93
N VAL A 32 -22.53 13.53 9.62
CA VAL A 32 -22.83 14.55 8.62
C VAL A 32 -24.35 14.79 8.55
N LEU A 33 -24.78 16.05 8.67
CA LEU A 33 -26.19 16.40 8.55
C LEU A 33 -26.64 16.29 7.09
N LYS A 34 -27.50 15.32 6.77
CA LYS A 34 -28.01 15.10 5.41
C LYS A 34 -28.73 16.36 4.90
N GLY A 35 -28.46 16.73 3.65
CA GLY A 35 -29.04 17.93 3.02
C GLY A 35 -28.43 19.26 3.49
N SER A 36 -27.42 19.25 4.35
CA SER A 36 -26.75 20.48 4.81
C SER A 36 -25.68 21.02 3.85
N ILE A 37 -25.37 20.28 2.77
CA ILE A 37 -24.34 20.68 1.79
C ILE A 37 -24.85 21.91 1.04
N ARG A 38 -24.12 23.00 1.19
CA ARG A 38 -24.25 24.24 0.43
C ARG A 38 -23.00 24.41 -0.42
N GLN A 39 -23.02 25.40 -1.31
CA GLN A 39 -21.93 25.69 -2.25
C GLN A 39 -20.54 25.76 -1.61
N TYR A 40 -20.44 26.23 -0.36
CA TYR A 40 -19.18 26.42 0.36
C TYR A 40 -19.21 25.93 1.80
N SER A 41 -20.23 25.18 2.22
CA SER A 41 -20.28 24.67 3.59
C SER A 41 -21.04 23.36 3.74
N ILE A 42 -20.69 22.62 4.79
CA ILE A 42 -21.38 21.39 5.21
C ILE A 42 -21.44 21.35 6.75
N LYS A 43 -22.50 20.78 7.31
CA LYS A 43 -22.69 20.68 8.76
C LYS A 43 -22.45 19.25 9.27
N VAL A 44 -21.79 19.15 10.41
CA VAL A 44 -21.58 17.93 11.18
C VAL A 44 -22.29 18.09 12.53
N VAL A 45 -23.22 17.18 12.83
CA VAL A 45 -23.94 17.13 14.10
C VAL A 45 -23.03 16.55 15.18
N LEU A 46 -23.04 17.16 16.36
CA LEU A 46 -22.31 16.75 17.56
C LEU A 46 -23.31 16.32 18.65
N PRO A 47 -22.87 15.75 19.79
CA PRO A 47 -23.78 15.41 20.89
C PRO A 47 -24.51 16.63 21.44
N GLN A 48 -23.86 17.80 21.41
CA GLN A 48 -24.42 19.09 21.74
C GLN A 48 -24.00 20.09 20.65
N GLY A 49 -24.96 20.62 19.90
CA GLY A 49 -24.71 21.61 18.83
C GLY A 49 -24.21 21.01 17.51
N GLN A 50 -23.45 21.80 16.75
CA GLN A 50 -22.97 21.44 15.42
C GLN A 50 -21.63 22.09 15.08
N LEU A 51 -20.88 21.45 14.19
CA LEU A 51 -19.65 21.95 13.59
C LEU A 51 -19.90 22.24 12.11
N VAL A 52 -19.65 23.48 11.69
CA VAL A 52 -19.76 23.92 10.30
C VAL A 52 -18.38 23.94 9.66
N ILE A 53 -18.24 23.24 8.54
CA ILE A 53 -17.03 23.23 7.73
C ILE A 53 -17.26 24.15 6.53
N HIS A 54 -16.41 25.15 6.38
CA HIS A 54 -16.40 26.05 5.21
C HIS A 54 -15.22 25.70 4.30
N TYR A 55 -15.43 25.71 2.98
CA TYR A 55 -14.37 25.51 1.99
C TYR A 55 -14.17 26.78 1.14
N SER A 56 -12.92 27.25 1.10
CA SER A 56 -12.52 28.36 0.23
C SER A 56 -11.77 27.82 -0.98
N SER A 57 -12.43 27.76 -2.13
CA SER A 57 -11.80 27.34 -3.40
C SER A 57 -10.61 28.21 -3.76
N LYS A 58 -10.70 29.54 -3.54
CA LYS A 58 -9.61 30.50 -3.79
C LYS A 58 -8.33 30.21 -2.99
N LYS A 59 -8.47 29.75 -1.74
CA LYS A 59 -7.32 29.45 -0.85
C LYS A 59 -7.01 27.96 -0.79
N ASN A 60 -7.82 27.13 -1.45
CA ASN A 60 -7.86 25.69 -1.27
C ASN A 60 -7.76 25.24 0.21
N ALA A 61 -8.55 25.90 1.07
CA ALA A 61 -8.44 25.76 2.53
C ALA A 61 -9.80 25.56 3.19
N PHE A 62 -9.81 24.84 4.31
CA PHE A 62 -10.99 24.62 5.13
C PHE A 62 -10.96 25.50 6.39
N LYS A 63 -12.12 26.02 6.79
CA LYS A 63 -12.33 26.73 8.05
C LYS A 63 -13.44 26.04 8.85
N TYR A 64 -13.29 26.03 10.17
CA TYR A 64 -14.19 25.36 11.09
C TYR A 64 -14.88 26.37 12.01
N GLN A 65 -16.16 26.17 12.29
CA GLN A 65 -16.93 27.01 13.20
C GLN A 65 -17.89 26.15 14.04
N LEU A 66 -17.80 26.26 15.36
CA LEU A 66 -18.73 25.61 16.29
C LEU A 66 -19.98 26.49 16.47
N GLU A 67 -21.15 25.87 16.44
CA GLU A 67 -22.44 26.52 16.68
C GLU A 67 -23.20 25.76 17.78
N ASN A 68 -23.68 26.48 18.80
CA ASN A 68 -24.52 25.95 19.88
C ASN A 68 -23.88 24.80 20.71
N VAL A 69 -22.55 24.79 20.86
CA VAL A 69 -21.84 23.84 21.73
C VAL A 69 -21.53 24.55 23.05
N SER A 70 -22.25 24.26 24.13
CA SER A 70 -22.02 24.90 25.45
C SER A 70 -20.96 24.20 26.29
N ASP A 71 -20.71 22.92 26.04
CA ASP A 71 -19.76 22.10 26.79
C ASP A 71 -18.31 22.47 26.45
N ILE A 72 -17.59 23.03 27.44
CA ILE A 72 -16.21 23.52 27.30
C ILE A 72 -15.24 22.36 27.04
N GLU A 73 -15.43 21.19 27.66
CA GLU A 73 -14.55 20.04 27.47
C GLU A 73 -14.69 19.50 26.03
N LEU A 74 -15.93 19.43 25.53
CA LEU A 74 -16.19 19.03 24.15
C LEU A 74 -15.56 20.01 23.15
N GLN A 75 -15.67 21.32 23.38
CA GLN A 75 -15.03 22.33 22.53
C GLN A 75 -13.52 22.13 22.48
N GLN A 76 -12.88 21.89 23.63
CA GLN A 76 -11.44 21.69 23.72
C GLN A 76 -10.99 20.42 22.98
N LYS A 77 -11.68 19.29 23.17
CA LYS A 77 -11.38 18.04 22.44
C LYS A 77 -11.52 18.19 20.93
N ILE A 78 -12.54 18.92 20.47
CA ILE A 78 -12.72 19.19 19.04
C ILE A 78 -11.57 20.07 18.52
N LYS A 79 -11.15 21.07 19.29
CA LYS A 79 -10.03 21.93 18.92
C LYS A 79 -8.72 21.14 18.79
N GLU A 80 -8.43 20.26 19.75
CA GLU A 80 -7.26 19.37 19.69
C GLU A 80 -7.31 18.44 18.46
N CYS A 81 -8.47 17.85 18.15
CA CYS A 81 -8.67 17.08 16.92
C CYS A 81 -8.34 17.90 15.66
N LEU A 82 -8.75 19.17 15.63
CA LEU A 82 -8.53 20.05 14.48
C LEU A 82 -7.07 20.52 14.39
N ASP A 83 -6.43 20.82 15.51
CA ASP A 83 -5.03 21.28 15.58
C ASP A 83 -4.04 20.16 15.26
N ASP A 84 -4.33 18.92 15.66
CA ASP A 84 -3.56 17.75 15.21
C ASP A 84 -3.59 17.63 13.70
N SER A 85 -4.72 17.99 13.09
CA SER A 85 -4.84 18.01 11.62
C SER A 85 -3.97 19.10 11.00
N ALA A 86 -3.75 20.23 11.68
CA ALA A 86 -2.86 21.31 11.25
C ALA A 86 -1.39 20.84 11.23
N LYS A 87 -0.97 20.10 12.26
CA LYS A 87 0.36 19.48 12.34
C LYS A 87 0.54 18.35 11.33
N THR A 88 -0.52 17.60 11.00
CA THR A 88 -0.48 16.65 9.88
C THR A 88 -0.59 17.33 8.51
N VAL A 89 -0.97 18.61 8.36
CA VAL A 89 -0.87 19.28 7.03
C VAL A 89 0.58 19.56 6.66
N GLU A 90 1.46 19.72 7.64
CA GLU A 90 2.91 19.79 7.43
C GLU A 90 3.58 18.41 7.37
N ALA A 91 2.86 17.32 7.70
CA ALA A 91 3.41 15.96 7.81
C ALA A 91 2.59 14.81 7.18
N GLY A 92 1.53 15.07 6.41
CA GLY A 92 0.72 14.03 5.75
C GLY A 92 -0.79 14.19 5.89
N LYS A 93 -1.48 14.36 4.76
CA LYS A 93 -2.94 14.19 4.59
C LYS A 93 -3.15 13.18 3.46
N ALA A 94 -3.98 12.15 3.55
CA ALA A 94 -4.93 11.70 4.58
C ALA A 94 -5.18 10.18 4.38
N ASN A 95 -5.91 9.53 5.30
CA ASN A 95 -6.31 8.11 5.28
C ASN A 95 -7.85 7.96 5.15
N GLY A 96 -8.28 6.84 4.53
CA GLY A 96 -9.58 6.19 4.75
C GLY A 96 -9.30 4.80 5.32
N HIS A 97 -9.96 4.39 6.41
CA HIS A 97 -9.36 3.52 7.42
C HIS A 97 -9.98 2.10 7.45
N PHE A 98 -9.11 1.07 7.41
CA PHE A 98 -9.35 -0.39 7.39
C PHE A 98 -10.07 -0.90 6.11
N SER A 99 -9.42 -1.24 5.00
CA SER A 99 -8.18 -2.01 4.76
C SER A 99 -7.01 -1.22 4.19
N ALA A 100 -7.10 0.11 4.14
CA ALA A 100 -6.03 0.93 3.59
C ALA A 100 -4.77 0.92 4.46
N GLN A 101 -4.89 0.72 5.78
CA GLN A 101 -3.73 0.71 6.68
C GLN A 101 -2.83 -0.51 6.53
N GLU A 102 -3.42 -1.70 6.39
CA GLU A 102 -2.65 -2.92 6.16
C GLU A 102 -2.01 -2.87 4.78
N HIS A 103 -2.77 -2.52 3.73
CA HIS A 103 -2.20 -2.32 2.41
C HIS A 103 -1.16 -1.19 2.35
N GLN A 104 -1.28 -0.16 3.19
CA GLN A 104 -0.29 0.91 3.33
C GLN A 104 0.97 0.41 4.02
N LYS A 105 0.83 -0.42 5.06
CA LYS A 105 1.95 -1.06 5.74
C LYS A 105 2.68 -1.98 4.77
N ASP A 106 1.98 -2.87 4.08
CA ASP A 106 2.57 -3.78 3.09
C ASP A 106 3.27 -3.03 1.97
N PHE A 107 2.68 -1.94 1.48
CA PHE A 107 3.30 -1.10 0.46
C PHE A 107 4.57 -0.40 0.99
N THR A 108 4.54 0.11 2.22
CA THR A 108 5.69 0.79 2.84
C THR A 108 6.81 -0.20 3.16
N ASP A 109 6.47 -1.39 3.64
CA ASP A 109 7.39 -2.49 3.90
C ASP A 109 8.05 -2.93 2.60
N MET A 110 7.29 -3.08 1.50
CA MET A 110 7.83 -3.40 0.17
C MET A 110 8.78 -2.31 -0.36
N VAL A 111 8.43 -1.03 -0.23
CA VAL A 111 9.35 0.05 -0.65
C VAL A 111 10.62 0.07 0.19
N SER A 112 10.52 -0.21 1.49
CA SER A 112 11.68 -0.30 2.38
C SER A 112 12.56 -1.49 2.00
N ALA A 113 11.96 -2.65 1.69
CA ALA A 113 12.68 -3.81 1.18
C ALA A 113 13.39 -3.51 -0.15
N PHE A 114 12.74 -2.78 -1.05
CA PHE A 114 13.38 -2.35 -2.30
C PHE A 114 14.54 -1.38 -2.04
N GLN A 115 14.43 -0.49 -1.05
CA GLN A 115 15.52 0.41 -0.67
C GLN A 115 16.77 -0.36 -0.21
N GLU A 116 16.59 -1.37 0.65
CA GLU A 116 17.68 -2.24 1.09
C GLU A 116 18.25 -3.08 -0.08
N TYR A 117 17.39 -3.51 -1.02
CA TYR A 117 17.82 -4.20 -2.23
C TYR A 117 18.67 -3.31 -3.15
N LEU A 118 18.32 -2.03 -3.31
CA LEU A 118 19.17 -1.07 -4.03
C LEU A 118 20.53 -0.92 -3.36
N LYS A 119 20.54 -0.83 -2.02
CA LYS A 119 21.77 -0.71 -1.23
C LYS A 119 22.68 -1.92 -1.37
N SER A 120 22.14 -3.14 -1.45
CA SER A 120 22.94 -4.35 -1.68
C SER A 120 23.56 -4.41 -3.09
N HIS A 121 23.06 -3.60 -4.03
CA HIS A 121 23.60 -3.40 -5.37
C HIS A 121 24.39 -2.08 -5.51
N GLU A 122 24.90 -1.55 -4.39
CA GLU A 122 25.71 -0.33 -4.34
C GLU A 122 24.99 0.92 -4.87
N VAL A 123 23.66 0.94 -4.82
CA VAL A 123 22.83 2.09 -5.18
C VAL A 123 22.26 2.74 -3.92
N ASP A 124 22.87 3.86 -3.52
CA ASP A 124 22.34 4.68 -2.44
C ASP A 124 20.94 5.21 -2.76
N SER A 125 20.07 5.19 -1.76
CA SER A 125 18.73 5.76 -1.88
C SER A 125 18.13 6.11 -0.52
N PHE A 126 17.21 7.08 -0.52
CA PHE A 126 16.44 7.43 0.67
C PHE A 126 15.03 7.88 0.32
N ILE A 127 14.07 7.54 1.19
CA ILE A 127 12.68 7.95 1.05
C ILE A 127 12.59 9.45 1.33
N LYS A 128 12.21 10.23 0.33
CA LYS A 128 12.05 11.68 0.43
C LYS A 128 10.65 12.05 0.92
N GLN A 129 9.63 11.44 0.32
CA GLN A 129 8.22 11.72 0.60
C GLN A 129 7.36 10.48 0.36
N ALA A 130 6.32 10.31 1.18
CA ALA A 130 5.27 9.33 0.96
C ALA A 130 3.92 10.04 0.81
N PHE A 131 3.13 9.62 -0.17
CA PHE A 131 1.80 10.13 -0.44
C PHE A 131 0.85 8.95 -0.43
N TYR A 132 -0.27 9.03 0.27
CA TYR A 132 -1.18 7.87 0.41
C TYR A 132 -2.50 8.05 -0.33
N LEU A 133 -2.80 9.26 -0.80
CA LEU A 133 -4.00 9.57 -1.57
C LEU A 133 -3.72 10.53 -2.73
N PRO A 134 -4.53 10.48 -3.81
CA PRO A 134 -5.57 9.47 -4.09
C PRO A 134 -5.00 8.13 -4.58
N VAL A 135 -3.74 8.09 -5.01
CA VAL A 135 -3.01 6.89 -5.38
C VAL A 135 -1.76 6.83 -4.50
N PRO A 136 -1.57 5.77 -3.68
CA PRO A 136 -0.39 5.68 -2.85
C PRO A 136 0.88 5.68 -3.71
N ARG A 137 1.86 6.49 -3.32
CA ARG A 137 3.18 6.51 -3.92
C ARG A 137 4.26 6.88 -2.91
N VAL A 138 5.43 6.33 -3.09
CA VAL A 138 6.64 6.77 -2.38
C VAL A 138 7.60 7.38 -3.39
N GLN A 139 8.08 8.59 -3.08
CA GLN A 139 9.17 9.23 -3.80
C GLN A 139 10.48 8.94 -3.07
N MET A 140 11.38 8.28 -3.78
CA MET A 140 12.72 7.93 -3.34
C MET A 140 13.74 8.77 -4.11
N ALA A 141 14.65 9.43 -3.41
CA ALA A 141 15.83 10.02 -4.03
C ALA A 141 16.87 8.91 -4.25
N VAL A 142 17.51 8.89 -5.41
CA VAL A 142 18.49 7.86 -5.80
C VAL A 142 19.85 8.50 -6.05
N GLY A 143 20.91 7.83 -5.61
CA GLY A 143 22.28 8.33 -5.59
C GLY A 143 22.67 8.92 -4.23
N SER A 144 23.97 9.17 -4.07
CA SER A 144 24.50 9.79 -2.86
C SER A 144 24.01 11.23 -2.72
N LYS A 145 24.10 11.79 -1.50
CA LYS A 145 23.63 13.16 -1.19
C LYS A 145 24.29 14.23 -2.08
N ASP A 146 25.53 14.01 -2.49
CA ASP A 146 26.33 14.95 -3.28
C ASP A 146 26.27 14.69 -4.79
N ALA A 147 25.80 13.51 -5.23
CA ALA A 147 25.72 13.10 -6.61
C ALA A 147 24.38 12.41 -6.94
N GLY A 148 23.28 13.08 -6.58
CA GLY A 148 21.93 12.57 -6.81
C GLY A 148 21.63 12.32 -8.28
N TRP A 149 21.10 11.14 -8.59
CA TRP A 149 20.72 10.72 -9.94
C TRP A 149 19.35 11.27 -10.35
N GLY A 150 18.49 11.58 -9.38
CA GLY A 150 17.11 12.03 -9.58
C GLY A 150 16.16 11.37 -8.60
N TYR A 151 14.91 11.17 -9.02
CA TYR A 151 13.85 10.59 -8.19
C TYR A 151 13.22 9.36 -8.83
N LEU A 152 12.92 8.38 -7.99
CA LEU A 152 12.10 7.22 -8.32
C LEU A 152 10.77 7.32 -7.57
N ASN A 153 9.68 7.46 -8.31
CA ASN A 153 8.33 7.40 -7.72
C ASN A 153 7.79 5.98 -7.90
N ILE A 154 7.53 5.27 -6.81
CA ILE A 154 6.89 3.94 -6.83
C ILE A 154 5.41 4.16 -6.52
N TYR A 155 4.51 3.70 -7.39
CA TYR A 155 3.07 3.83 -7.22
C TYR A 155 2.41 2.50 -6.90
N GLN A 156 1.51 2.47 -5.92
CA GLN A 156 0.58 1.36 -5.70
C GLN A 156 -0.68 1.59 -6.54
N THR A 157 -0.85 0.81 -7.61
CA THR A 157 -2.02 0.91 -8.49
C THR A 157 -2.88 -0.34 -8.39
N LYS A 158 -4.08 -0.32 -8.98
CA LYS A 158 -4.95 -1.51 -9.09
C LYS A 158 -4.30 -2.67 -9.84
N LYS A 159 -3.27 -2.42 -10.67
CA LYS A 159 -2.54 -3.43 -11.44
C LYS A 159 -1.27 -3.91 -10.72
N GLY A 160 -1.05 -3.48 -9.48
CA GLY A 160 0.19 -3.72 -8.73
C GLY A 160 1.07 -2.47 -8.64
N THR A 161 2.30 -2.70 -8.20
CA THR A 161 3.32 -1.68 -7.97
C THR A 161 3.99 -1.31 -9.29
N CYS A 162 4.21 -0.01 -9.54
CA CYS A 162 4.97 0.41 -10.72
C CYS A 162 5.91 1.59 -10.46
N PRO A 163 7.16 1.54 -10.94
CA PRO A 163 8.12 2.62 -10.81
C PRO A 163 7.92 3.65 -11.92
N LYS A 164 8.19 4.91 -11.60
CA LYS A 164 8.31 6.02 -12.54
C LYS A 164 9.59 6.80 -12.24
N PHE A 165 10.46 6.85 -13.24
CA PHE A 165 11.74 7.54 -13.18
C PHE A 165 11.54 9.03 -13.52
N HIS A 166 11.84 9.91 -12.56
CA HIS A 166 11.75 11.35 -12.71
C HIS A 166 13.14 11.96 -12.55
N GLU A 167 13.54 12.83 -13.48
CA GLU A 167 14.82 13.57 -13.44
C GLU A 167 16.09 12.71 -13.50
N ILE A 168 15.98 11.41 -13.76
CA ILE A 168 17.12 10.52 -14.03
C ILE A 168 17.56 10.67 -15.49
N ARG A 169 18.52 11.58 -15.71
CA ARG A 169 18.95 12.00 -17.06
C ARG A 169 19.87 10.99 -17.75
N GLU A 170 20.73 10.33 -16.98
CA GLU A 170 21.68 9.36 -17.53
C GLU A 170 20.97 8.05 -17.87
N ALA A 171 21.02 7.67 -19.15
CA ALA A 171 20.33 6.49 -19.67
C ALA A 171 20.79 5.19 -18.98
N GLY A 172 22.09 5.03 -18.73
CA GLY A 172 22.64 3.84 -18.06
C GLY A 172 22.09 3.64 -16.65
N LYS A 173 21.98 4.72 -15.87
CA LYS A 173 21.40 4.68 -14.51
C LYS A 173 19.92 4.33 -14.52
N ARG A 174 19.18 4.88 -15.50
CA ARG A 174 17.77 4.56 -15.68
C ARG A 174 17.55 3.08 -16.04
N GLU A 175 18.36 2.54 -16.93
CA GLU A 175 18.27 1.13 -17.34
C GLU A 175 18.66 0.18 -16.19
N LEU A 176 19.71 0.53 -15.43
CA LEU A 176 20.09 -0.19 -14.22
C LEU A 176 18.93 -0.26 -13.23
N LEU A 177 18.33 0.88 -12.87
CA LEU A 177 17.22 0.90 -11.90
C LEU A 177 15.99 0.15 -12.39
N LYS A 178 15.71 0.19 -13.70
CA LYS A 178 14.64 -0.61 -14.30
C LYS A 178 14.93 -2.10 -14.13
N THR A 179 16.15 -2.53 -14.43
CA THR A 179 16.57 -3.94 -14.28
C THR A 179 16.47 -4.40 -12.83
N LEU A 180 16.94 -3.59 -11.88
CA LEU A 180 16.85 -3.89 -10.44
C LEU A 180 15.40 -3.96 -9.97
N TRP A 181 14.53 -3.06 -10.42
CA TRP A 181 13.10 -3.13 -10.11
C TRP A 181 12.45 -4.38 -10.69
N ASP A 182 12.71 -4.70 -11.96
CA ASP A 182 12.13 -5.87 -12.62
C ASP A 182 12.57 -7.16 -11.90
N SER A 183 13.83 -7.24 -11.45
CA SER A 183 14.33 -8.37 -10.66
C SER A 183 13.71 -8.44 -9.26
N PHE A 184 13.50 -7.31 -8.58
CA PHE A 184 12.92 -7.26 -7.24
C PHE A 184 11.41 -7.55 -7.23
N SER A 185 10.71 -7.03 -8.23
CA SER A 185 9.24 -7.10 -8.32
C SER A 185 8.73 -8.39 -8.95
N GLN A 186 9.61 -9.16 -9.57
CA GLN A 186 9.33 -10.57 -9.76
C GLN A 186 9.04 -11.15 -8.38
N PRO A 187 7.90 -11.86 -8.18
CA PRO A 187 7.74 -12.60 -6.96
C PRO A 187 9.02 -13.40 -6.79
N ALA A 188 9.69 -13.30 -5.63
CA ALA A 188 10.68 -14.29 -5.24
C ALA A 188 10.11 -15.64 -5.63
N ASP A 189 10.92 -16.58 -6.12
CA ASP A 189 10.47 -17.90 -6.58
C ASP A 189 9.81 -18.69 -5.44
N ASP A 190 8.65 -18.20 -5.00
CA ASP A 190 7.92 -18.54 -3.80
C ASP A 190 7.39 -19.94 -3.98
N ASP A 191 7.08 -20.32 -5.23
CA ASP A 191 6.79 -21.69 -5.57
C ASP A 191 7.98 -22.64 -5.33
N LEU A 192 9.24 -22.22 -5.55
CA LEU A 192 10.40 -23.07 -5.28
C LEU A 192 10.69 -23.15 -3.78
N LEU A 193 10.58 -22.03 -3.07
CA LEU A 193 10.71 -21.99 -1.61
C LEU A 193 9.62 -22.81 -0.94
N GLU A 194 8.39 -22.75 -1.44
CA GLU A 194 7.23 -23.53 -1.00
C GLU A 194 7.49 -25.03 -1.25
N VAL A 195 8.03 -25.40 -2.42
CA VAL A 195 8.45 -26.78 -2.71
C VAL A 195 9.56 -27.24 -1.77
N GLU A 196 10.60 -26.45 -1.57
CA GLU A 196 11.72 -26.78 -0.68
C GLU A 196 11.24 -26.95 0.77
N TYR A 197 10.38 -26.05 1.24
CA TYR A 197 9.74 -26.12 2.55
C TYR A 197 8.98 -27.43 2.71
N TYR A 198 8.00 -27.71 1.83
CA TYR A 198 7.20 -28.93 1.96
C TYR A 198 8.03 -30.20 1.76
N LEU A 199 9.02 -30.18 0.88
CA LEU A 199 9.97 -31.28 0.73
C LEU A 199 10.70 -31.53 2.04
N SER A 200 11.24 -30.50 2.69
CA SER A 200 11.96 -30.65 3.96
C SER A 200 11.09 -31.22 5.08
N VAL A 201 9.82 -30.80 5.16
CA VAL A 201 8.86 -31.25 6.17
C VAL A 201 8.40 -32.68 5.91
N LEU A 202 8.15 -33.05 4.64
CA LEU A 202 7.52 -34.32 4.29
C LEU A 202 8.51 -35.45 3.98
N LYS A 203 9.78 -35.13 3.68
CA LYS A 203 10.84 -36.11 3.39
C LYS A 203 11.01 -37.23 4.43
N PRO A 204 10.90 -36.99 5.74
CA PRO A 204 10.96 -38.07 6.73
C PRO A 204 9.87 -39.14 6.56
N TYR A 205 8.73 -38.78 5.98
CA TYR A 205 7.55 -39.64 5.82
C TYR A 205 7.48 -40.36 4.47
N LYS A 206 8.49 -40.20 3.59
CA LYS A 206 8.49 -40.70 2.21
C LYS A 206 8.29 -42.22 2.02
N HIS A 207 8.36 -42.99 3.09
CA HIS A 207 8.22 -44.45 3.10
C HIS A 207 6.81 -44.91 3.52
N LEU A 208 5.93 -43.98 3.89
CA LEU A 208 4.55 -44.26 4.28
C LEU A 208 3.62 -44.11 3.08
N ASP A 209 2.54 -44.89 3.07
CA ASP A 209 1.38 -44.65 2.17
C ASP A 209 0.63 -43.41 2.66
N PHE A 210 1.17 -42.24 2.32
CA PHE A 210 0.70 -40.93 2.74
C PHE A 210 0.28 -40.10 1.54
N ASP A 211 -0.68 -39.22 1.76
CA ASP A 211 -1.18 -38.30 0.75
C ASP A 211 -0.37 -37.00 0.77
N PHE A 212 0.58 -36.88 -0.16
CA PHE A 212 1.48 -35.74 -0.27
C PHE A 212 0.91 -34.62 -1.15
N LEU A 213 -0.43 -34.46 -1.21
CA LEU A 213 -1.11 -33.50 -2.08
C LEU A 213 -0.50 -32.10 -2.02
N VAL A 214 -0.14 -31.60 -0.83
CA VAL A 214 0.38 -30.24 -0.66
C VAL A 214 1.72 -30.08 -1.39
N LEU A 215 2.65 -31.03 -1.24
CA LEU A 215 3.91 -31.03 -1.98
C LEU A 215 3.68 -31.18 -3.48
N ALA A 216 2.75 -32.06 -3.88
CA ALA A 216 2.42 -32.27 -5.29
C ALA A 216 1.84 -31.00 -5.94
N GLN A 217 0.99 -30.25 -5.24
CA GLN A 217 0.41 -29.00 -5.70
C GLN A 217 1.45 -27.89 -5.84
N SER A 218 2.29 -27.69 -4.82
CA SER A 218 3.36 -26.68 -4.87
C SER A 218 4.37 -27.03 -5.97
N LEU A 219 4.70 -28.32 -6.16
CA LEU A 219 5.56 -28.79 -7.22
C LEU A 219 4.95 -28.58 -8.61
N ALA A 220 3.68 -28.95 -8.82
CA ALA A 220 2.99 -28.75 -10.09
C ALA A 220 2.91 -27.24 -10.44
N LYS A 221 2.61 -26.38 -9.46
CA LYS A 221 2.61 -24.92 -9.61
C LYS A 221 3.98 -24.40 -10.05
N ALA A 222 5.06 -24.80 -9.38
CA ALA A 222 6.42 -24.39 -9.72
C ALA A 222 6.88 -24.92 -11.09
N TRP A 223 6.54 -26.18 -11.38
CA TRP A 223 6.89 -26.89 -12.60
C TRP A 223 6.18 -26.30 -13.82
N ASN A 224 4.86 -26.13 -13.76
CA ASN A 224 4.04 -25.67 -14.90
C ASN A 224 4.36 -24.23 -15.33
N ARG A 225 5.01 -23.44 -14.46
CA ARG A 225 5.54 -22.11 -14.80
C ARG A 225 6.87 -22.16 -15.56
N ARG A 226 7.65 -23.24 -15.44
CA ARG A 226 9.06 -23.31 -15.89
C ARG A 226 9.33 -24.41 -16.92
N MET A 227 8.44 -25.39 -17.04
CA MET A 227 8.60 -26.57 -17.87
C MET A 227 7.53 -26.60 -18.97
N ALA A 228 7.91 -27.10 -20.14
CA ALA A 228 7.01 -27.19 -21.28
C ALA A 228 5.94 -28.29 -21.11
N ASP A 229 6.30 -29.38 -20.44
CA ASP A 229 5.41 -30.51 -20.20
C ASP A 229 4.69 -30.28 -18.86
N PRO A 230 3.36 -30.12 -18.82
CA PRO A 230 2.66 -29.88 -17.57
C PRO A 230 2.65 -31.12 -16.67
N LEU A 231 2.62 -30.86 -15.37
CA LEU A 231 2.57 -31.84 -14.29
C LEU A 231 1.17 -31.77 -13.65
N ASP A 232 0.53 -32.92 -13.48
CA ASP A 232 -0.69 -33.06 -12.68
C ASP A 232 -0.31 -33.45 -11.24
N ALA A 233 -0.86 -32.73 -10.27
CA ALA A 233 -0.63 -33.01 -8.86
C ALA A 233 -1.29 -34.31 -8.40
N ASP A 234 -2.45 -34.67 -8.97
CA ASP A 234 -3.17 -35.89 -8.58
C ASP A 234 -2.42 -37.17 -9.02
N ASP A 235 -1.67 -37.09 -10.12
CA ASP A 235 -0.80 -38.18 -10.60
C ASP A 235 0.45 -38.42 -9.71
N LEU A 236 0.76 -37.48 -8.81
CA LEU A 236 1.98 -37.47 -8.02
C LEU A 236 1.78 -37.63 -6.53
N ARG A 237 0.60 -37.28 -6.00
CA ARG A 237 0.35 -37.16 -4.56
C ARG A 237 0.60 -38.44 -3.74
N TYR A 238 0.70 -39.60 -4.40
CA TYR A 238 1.02 -40.89 -3.75
C TYR A 238 2.41 -41.46 -4.13
N ASP A 239 3.22 -40.76 -4.93
CA ASP A 239 4.54 -41.23 -5.38
C ASP A 239 5.64 -40.22 -5.02
N PHE A 240 6.13 -40.32 -3.77
CA PHE A 240 7.16 -39.42 -3.26
C PHE A 240 8.47 -39.49 -4.06
N PHE A 241 8.89 -40.68 -4.48
CA PHE A 241 10.13 -40.86 -5.23
C PHE A 241 10.06 -40.19 -6.61
N ARG A 242 8.89 -40.22 -7.26
CA ARG A 242 8.67 -39.49 -8.52
C ARG A 242 8.68 -37.98 -8.30
N MET A 243 8.09 -37.48 -7.21
CA MET A 243 8.20 -36.05 -6.86
C MET A 243 9.64 -35.62 -6.60
N GLU A 244 10.43 -36.39 -5.83
CA GLU A 244 11.85 -36.07 -5.55
C GLU A 244 12.66 -35.95 -6.86
N LYS A 245 12.46 -36.86 -7.82
CA LYS A 245 13.08 -36.77 -9.16
C LYS A 245 12.65 -35.53 -9.94
N CYS A 246 11.38 -35.16 -9.85
CA CYS A 246 10.86 -33.96 -10.51
C CYS A 246 11.44 -32.69 -9.86
N ILE A 247 11.57 -32.68 -8.54
CA ILE A 247 12.19 -31.60 -7.78
C ILE A 247 13.66 -31.46 -8.18
N ASP A 248 14.45 -32.53 -8.16
CA ASP A 248 15.87 -32.50 -8.57
C ASP A 248 16.03 -31.93 -9.99
N LYS A 249 15.17 -32.36 -10.91
CA LYS A 249 15.15 -31.85 -12.29
C LYS A 249 14.76 -30.37 -12.35
N LEU A 250 13.79 -29.93 -11.55
CA LEU A 250 13.36 -28.54 -11.47
C LEU A 250 14.50 -27.64 -10.97
N PHE A 251 15.16 -28.02 -9.88
CA PHE A 251 16.29 -27.25 -9.31
C PHE A 251 17.52 -27.25 -10.21
N SER A 252 17.81 -28.36 -10.92
CA SER A 252 18.94 -28.45 -11.86
C SER A 252 18.85 -27.53 -13.08
N LYS A 253 17.66 -27.00 -13.39
CA LYS A 253 17.44 -26.09 -14.51
C LYS A 253 17.59 -24.61 -14.13
N ILE A 254 17.62 -24.31 -12.85
CA ILE A 254 17.54 -22.95 -12.29
C ILE A 254 18.91 -22.49 -11.76
N GLY A 255 19.75 -23.44 -11.32
CA GLY A 255 21.17 -23.20 -10.99
C GLY A 255 22.06 -23.31 -12.22
#